data_AF-A0AAV5TSG5-F1
#
_entry.id   AF-A0AAV5TSG5-F1
#
_cell.length_a   1.000
_cell.length_b   1.000
_cell.length_c   1.000
_cell.angle_alpha   90.00
_cell.angle_beta   90.00
_cell.angle_gamma   90.00
#
_symmetry.space_group_name_H-M   'P 1'
#
loop_
_entity.id
_entity.type
_entity.pdbx_description
1 polymer ?
#
loop_
_entity_poly.entity_id
_entity_poly.type
_entity_poly.pdbx_seq_one_letter_code
_entity_poly.pdbx_strand_id
1 'polypeptide(L)'
;LSSPDTFPMGAHDVNAHDHLSTIDEIIGFPYGIGPILAVLEELDTKGLSVRDGFGTAPDPCFSRGAESAILPLQGMTSVESPMGARMLMFWSAHCAFSNFHPAPITIDGHFFLSSEHYFMWAKAKTFNDEQMAEEILWAETPADAKKLGRGVANFRKDVWGAGKSVRMMTIACYRKFQQNPLCRKALLSTEGTVLVEAWPDKIWSNGIDPKHPGASHPANWEGTNCLGRILTVIREHMISSKIYEDEL
;
A
#
# COMPACT_ATOMS: atom_id res chain seq x y z
N LEU A 1 -25.26 20.39 -31.81
CA LEU A 1 -23.97 20.70 -31.18
C LEU A 1 -23.98 20.04 -29.81
N SER A 2 -23.43 18.82 -29.79
CA SER A 2 -22.75 18.10 -28.70
C SER A 2 -23.29 18.21 -27.28
N SER A 3 -24.05 17.20 -26.86
CA SER A 3 -24.20 16.81 -25.45
C SER A 3 -22.89 16.16 -24.96
N PRO A 4 -22.51 16.31 -23.68
CA PRO A 4 -21.32 15.65 -23.14
C PRO A 4 -21.59 14.15 -22.99
N ASP A 5 -20.66 13.36 -23.51
CA ASP A 5 -20.67 11.91 -23.52
C ASP A 5 -20.83 11.34 -22.10
N THR A 6 -21.96 10.67 -21.89
CA THR A 6 -22.12 9.73 -20.79
C THR A 6 -21.41 8.44 -21.20
N PHE A 7 -20.26 8.18 -20.57
CA PHE A 7 -19.53 6.93 -20.79
C PHE A 7 -20.32 5.75 -20.22
N PRO A 8 -20.45 4.64 -20.96
CA PRO A 8 -21.11 3.45 -20.44
C PRO A 8 -20.22 2.80 -19.38
N MET A 9 -20.78 2.54 -18.19
CA MET A 9 -20.21 1.61 -17.22
C MET A 9 -20.17 0.22 -17.88
N GLY A 10 -18.99 -0.16 -18.36
CA GLY A 10 -18.75 -1.43 -19.04
C GLY A 10 -18.84 -2.59 -18.06
N ALA A 11 -19.71 -3.54 -18.40
CA ALA A 11 -19.89 -4.88 -17.86
C ALA A 11 -18.79 -5.41 -16.92
N HIS A 12 -19.17 -5.59 -15.65
CA HIS A 12 -18.47 -6.43 -14.68
C HIS A 12 -18.51 -7.89 -15.13
N ASP A 13 -17.43 -8.40 -15.73
CA ASP A 13 -17.16 -9.86 -15.76
C ASP A 13 -15.69 -10.19 -16.08
N VAL A 14 -14.76 -9.41 -15.52
CA VAL A 14 -13.37 -9.87 -15.40
C VAL A 14 -13.21 -10.32 -13.95
N ASN A 15 -13.04 -11.62 -13.74
CA ASN A 15 -12.77 -12.15 -12.41
C ASN A 15 -11.54 -11.43 -11.84
N ALA A 16 -11.56 -11.01 -10.58
CA ALA A 16 -10.40 -10.38 -9.91
C ALA A 16 -9.12 -11.24 -10.10
N HIS A 17 -9.28 -12.56 -10.16
CA HIS A 17 -8.20 -13.49 -10.48
C HIS A 17 -7.63 -13.31 -11.90
N ASP A 18 -8.46 -13.08 -12.91
CA ASP A 18 -8.03 -12.86 -14.30
C ASP A 18 -7.35 -11.50 -14.45
N HIS A 19 -7.88 -10.46 -13.77
CA HIS A 19 -7.26 -9.14 -13.74
C HIS A 19 -5.88 -9.19 -13.06
N LEU A 20 -5.76 -9.83 -11.90
CA LEU A 20 -4.47 -10.01 -11.21
C LEU A 20 -3.48 -10.87 -12.02
N SER A 21 -3.96 -11.90 -12.73
CA SER A 21 -3.12 -12.70 -13.64
C SER A 21 -2.58 -11.84 -14.78
N THR A 22 -3.43 -10.99 -15.35
CA THR A 22 -3.02 -10.02 -16.40
C THR A 22 -1.96 -9.06 -15.87
N ILE A 23 -2.09 -8.59 -14.62
CA ILE A 23 -1.09 -7.72 -13.99
C ILE A 23 0.24 -8.46 -13.79
N ASP A 24 0.21 -9.68 -13.30
CA ASP A 24 1.43 -10.50 -13.18
C ASP A 24 2.07 -10.77 -14.55
N GLU A 25 1.31 -10.91 -15.62
CA GLU A 25 1.84 -10.99 -17.00
C GLU A 25 2.49 -9.67 -17.47
N ILE A 26 1.89 -8.52 -17.15
CA ILE A 26 2.38 -7.20 -17.61
C ILE A 26 3.65 -6.78 -16.87
N ILE A 27 3.71 -6.96 -15.55
CA ILE A 27 4.81 -6.44 -14.72
C ILE A 27 5.72 -7.52 -14.12
N GLY A 28 5.30 -8.78 -14.04
CA GLY A 28 6.08 -9.94 -13.55
C GLY A 28 6.49 -9.91 -12.07
N PHE A 29 5.79 -10.62 -11.17
CA PHE A 29 6.18 -10.68 -9.75
C PHE A 29 7.07 -11.87 -9.43
N PRO A 30 8.34 -11.67 -9.02
CA PRO A 30 9.25 -12.79 -8.73
C PRO A 30 8.76 -13.73 -7.62
N TYR A 31 7.80 -13.31 -6.79
CA TYR A 31 7.28 -14.09 -5.67
C TYR A 31 5.82 -14.56 -5.85
N GLY A 32 5.16 -14.18 -6.95
CA GLY A 32 3.72 -14.40 -7.18
C GLY A 32 2.80 -13.72 -6.16
N ILE A 33 1.54 -13.47 -6.51
CA ILE A 33 0.59 -12.78 -5.62
C ILE A 33 0.07 -13.63 -4.45
N GLY A 34 0.27 -14.95 -4.49
CA GLY A 34 -0.24 -15.91 -3.50
C GLY A 34 0.07 -15.57 -2.03
N PRO A 35 1.31 -15.19 -1.67
CA PRO A 35 1.63 -14.76 -0.30
C PRO A 35 0.84 -13.53 0.17
N ILE A 36 0.50 -12.61 -0.74
CA ILE A 36 -0.29 -11.42 -0.40
C ILE A 36 -1.74 -11.84 -0.14
N LEU A 37 -2.32 -12.64 -1.04
CA LEU A 37 -3.68 -13.18 -0.91
C LEU A 37 -3.86 -13.98 0.39
N ALA A 38 -2.89 -14.83 0.74
CA ALA A 38 -2.93 -15.60 1.97
C ALA A 38 -2.97 -14.72 3.24
N VAL A 39 -2.29 -13.57 3.21
CA VAL A 39 -2.35 -12.58 4.31
C VAL A 39 -3.72 -11.92 4.38
N LEU A 40 -4.33 -11.57 3.24
CA LEU A 40 -5.66 -10.96 3.20
C LEU A 40 -6.75 -11.94 3.67
N GLU A 41 -6.69 -13.20 3.22
CA GLU A 41 -7.58 -14.26 3.70
C GLU A 41 -7.42 -14.49 5.21
N GLU A 42 -6.20 -14.47 5.73
CA GLU A 42 -5.95 -14.54 7.18
C GLU A 42 -6.61 -13.37 7.93
N LEU A 43 -6.47 -12.14 7.42
CA LEU A 43 -7.03 -10.94 8.04
C LEU A 43 -8.56 -10.93 8.05
N ASP A 44 -9.19 -11.48 7.01
CA ASP A 44 -10.64 -11.62 6.91
C ASP A 44 -11.18 -12.78 7.78
N THR A 45 -10.51 -13.93 7.80
CA THR A 45 -10.97 -15.15 8.51
C THR A 45 -10.74 -15.09 10.01
N LYS A 46 -9.58 -14.58 10.46
CA LYS A 46 -9.26 -14.53 11.90
C LYS A 46 -9.94 -13.39 12.64
N GLY A 47 -10.82 -12.63 11.98
CA GLY A 47 -11.57 -11.57 12.66
C GLY A 47 -10.69 -10.48 13.27
N LEU A 48 -9.44 -10.35 12.82
CA LEU A 48 -8.67 -9.12 13.03
C LEU A 48 -9.37 -7.92 12.36
N SER A 49 -10.36 -8.21 11.51
CA SER A 49 -11.29 -7.31 10.85
C SER A 49 -12.70 -7.46 11.49
N VAL A 50 -13.15 -6.41 12.19
CA VAL A 50 -14.55 -5.93 12.27
C VAL A 50 -15.55 -6.55 13.27
N ARG A 51 -15.27 -7.62 14.03
CA ARG A 51 -16.27 -8.18 14.98
C ARG A 51 -16.33 -7.58 16.39
N ASP A 52 -15.29 -6.87 16.84
CA ASP A 52 -15.21 -6.38 18.24
C ASP A 52 -15.28 -4.86 18.39
N GLY A 53 -16.09 -4.16 17.58
CA GLY A 53 -16.58 -2.83 17.98
C GLY A 53 -15.52 -1.81 18.46
N PHE A 54 -14.33 -1.79 17.85
CA PHE A 54 -13.41 -0.67 17.98
C PHE A 54 -13.93 0.40 17.01
N GLY A 55 -14.73 1.36 17.48
CA GLY A 55 -14.30 2.32 18.48
C GLY A 55 -13.75 3.48 17.68
N THR A 56 -14.41 4.63 17.75
CA THR A 56 -13.81 5.89 17.30
C THR A 56 -12.34 5.90 17.73
N ALA A 57 -11.46 6.34 16.83
CA ALA A 57 -10.05 6.57 17.14
C ALA A 57 -9.91 7.05 18.60
N PRO A 58 -8.94 6.52 19.37
CA PRO A 58 -8.76 6.94 20.76
C PRO A 58 -8.84 8.48 20.85
N ASP A 59 -9.56 8.95 21.87
CA ASP A 59 -9.80 10.36 22.19
C ASP A 59 -8.63 11.25 21.75
N PRO A 60 -8.88 12.40 21.10
CA PRO A 60 -7.88 13.24 20.47
C PRO A 60 -7.06 14.01 21.51
N CYS A 61 -6.32 13.30 22.35
CA CYS A 61 -5.27 13.85 23.19
C CYS A 61 -3.93 13.84 22.43
N PHE A 62 -3.96 14.10 21.13
CA PHE A 62 -2.84 14.60 20.34
C PHE A 62 -3.39 15.51 19.23
N SER A 63 -4.04 16.60 19.65
CA SER A 63 -4.24 17.77 18.80
C SER A 63 -2.91 18.50 18.58
N ARG A 64 -2.05 17.91 17.75
CA ARG A 64 -0.97 18.66 17.09
C ARG A 64 -1.12 18.57 15.59
N GLY A 65 -1.99 19.46 15.10
CA GLY A 65 -1.95 20.09 13.79
C GLY A 65 -1.70 19.20 12.58
N ALA A 66 -2.79 18.78 11.92
CA ALA A 66 -2.83 18.64 10.46
C ALA A 66 -4.27 18.51 9.95
N GLU A 67 -5.14 19.49 10.22
CA GLU A 67 -6.32 19.73 9.35
C GLU A 67 -5.88 20.47 8.07
N SER A 68 -4.84 19.95 7.41
CA SER A 68 -4.62 20.24 6.01
C SER A 68 -5.28 19.09 5.27
N ALA A 69 -6.28 19.39 4.45
CA ALA A 69 -6.79 18.47 3.46
C ALA A 69 -5.65 18.17 2.47
N ILE A 70 -4.72 17.30 2.86
CA ILE A 70 -3.67 16.80 1.99
C ILE A 70 -4.42 16.03 0.91
N LEU A 71 -4.55 16.64 -0.27
CA LEU A 71 -5.11 15.96 -1.43
C LEU A 71 -4.35 14.63 -1.58
N PRO A 72 -5.02 13.47 -1.42
CA PRO A 72 -4.34 12.17 -1.29
C PRO A 72 -3.66 11.71 -2.59
N LEU A 73 -3.62 12.56 -3.61
CA LEU A 73 -3.33 12.22 -5.00
C LEU A 73 -2.33 13.22 -5.59
N GLN A 74 -1.25 13.53 -4.85
CA GLN A 74 -0.15 14.37 -5.33
C GLN A 74 1.04 13.53 -5.78
N GLY A 75 1.74 13.98 -6.82
CA GLY A 75 2.97 13.31 -7.31
C GLY A 75 2.68 11.93 -7.90
N MET A 76 1.73 11.90 -8.84
CA MET A 76 1.36 10.71 -9.61
C MET A 76 1.10 11.08 -11.06
N THR A 77 1.21 10.11 -11.97
CA THR A 77 0.82 10.26 -13.36
C THR A 77 0.25 8.95 -13.89
N SER A 78 -0.77 9.06 -14.73
CA SER A 78 -1.27 7.93 -15.51
C SER A 78 -0.46 7.82 -16.80
N VAL A 79 -0.08 6.60 -17.17
CA VAL A 79 0.62 6.28 -18.42
C VAL A 79 0.03 5.00 -19.00
N GLU A 80 0.08 4.87 -20.31
CA GLU A 80 -0.19 3.59 -20.98
C GLU A 80 1.14 2.89 -21.24
N SER A 81 1.23 1.62 -20.87
CA SER A 81 2.41 0.81 -21.17
C SER A 81 2.45 0.49 -22.67
N PRO A 82 3.64 0.19 -23.23
CA PRO A 82 3.73 -0.30 -24.61
C PRO A 82 2.91 -1.58 -24.89
N MET A 83 2.49 -2.29 -23.84
CA MET A 83 1.66 -3.48 -23.90
C MET A 83 0.16 -3.18 -23.77
N GLY A 84 -0.24 -1.90 -23.77
CA GLY A 84 -1.64 -1.45 -23.68
C GLY A 84 -2.20 -1.40 -22.26
N ALA A 85 -1.36 -1.59 -21.23
CA ALA A 85 -1.81 -1.57 -19.85
C ALA A 85 -1.85 -0.15 -19.29
N ARG A 86 -2.95 0.25 -18.67
CA ARG A 86 -3.03 1.51 -17.94
C ARG A 86 -2.27 1.38 -16.62
N MET A 87 -1.26 2.21 -16.42
CA MET A 87 -0.48 2.26 -15.18
C MET A 87 -0.68 3.61 -14.51
N LEU A 88 -0.81 3.59 -13.18
CA LEU A 88 -0.78 4.78 -12.35
C LEU A 88 0.52 4.77 -11.55
N MET A 89 1.44 5.64 -11.95
CA MET A 89 2.73 5.80 -11.30
C MET A 89 2.62 6.83 -10.18
N PHE A 90 3.21 6.57 -9.01
CA PHE A 90 3.25 7.49 -7.87
C PHE A 90 4.64 7.53 -7.21
N TRP A 91 5.04 8.67 -6.66
CA TRP A 91 6.40 8.86 -6.09
C TRP A 91 6.47 9.86 -4.93
N SER A 92 5.33 10.37 -4.48
CA SER A 92 5.27 11.39 -3.42
C SER A 92 4.77 10.80 -2.10
N ALA A 93 5.36 11.22 -0.98
CA ALA A 93 4.84 10.94 0.36
C ALA A 93 3.45 11.57 0.60
N HIS A 94 3.06 12.58 -0.20
CA HIS A 94 1.71 13.16 -0.17
C HIS A 94 0.68 12.31 -0.92
N CYS A 95 1.11 11.29 -1.68
CA CYS A 95 0.21 10.33 -2.30
C CYS A 95 -0.22 9.28 -1.28
N ALA A 96 -1.53 9.04 -1.14
CA ALA A 96 -2.10 8.03 -0.26
C ALA A 96 -1.63 6.61 -0.59
N PHE A 97 -1.05 6.37 -1.76
CA PHE A 97 -0.45 5.07 -2.11
C PHE A 97 0.92 4.85 -1.46
N SER A 98 1.63 5.91 -1.10
CA SER A 98 2.92 5.79 -0.41
C SER A 98 2.74 5.29 1.03
N ASN A 99 3.58 4.35 1.46
CA ASN A 99 3.71 3.94 2.87
C ASN A 99 4.21 5.08 3.78
N PHE A 100 4.77 6.15 3.20
CA PHE A 100 5.17 7.37 3.90
C PHE A 100 4.02 8.36 4.09
N HIS A 101 2.86 8.15 3.47
CA HIS A 101 1.73 9.05 3.68
C HIS A 101 1.19 8.95 5.11
N PRO A 102 0.95 10.08 5.80
CA PRO A 102 0.44 10.10 7.17
C PRO A 102 -1.03 9.71 7.20
N ALA A 103 -1.29 8.41 7.26
CA ALA A 103 -2.59 7.82 7.46
C ALA A 103 -2.50 6.92 8.69
N PRO A 104 -2.90 7.41 9.86
CA PRO A 104 -2.77 6.66 11.10
C PRO A 104 -3.51 5.32 11.05
N ILE A 105 -2.92 4.31 11.69
CA ILE A 105 -3.46 2.95 11.77
C ILE A 105 -3.28 2.38 13.16
N THR A 106 -4.25 1.59 13.61
CA THR A 106 -4.15 0.80 14.84
C THR A 106 -4.03 -0.68 14.50
N ILE A 107 -3.01 -1.34 15.02
CA ILE A 107 -2.75 -2.78 14.82
C ILE A 107 -2.34 -3.38 16.16
N ASP A 108 -3.02 -4.44 16.59
CA ASP A 108 -2.74 -5.17 17.84
C ASP A 108 -2.63 -4.24 19.07
N GLY A 109 -3.54 -3.26 19.17
CA GLY A 109 -3.59 -2.29 20.28
C GLY A 109 -2.56 -1.15 20.20
N HIS A 110 -1.67 -1.14 19.20
CA HIS A 110 -0.67 -0.11 19.00
C HIS A 110 -1.11 0.87 17.91
N PHE A 111 -0.86 2.17 18.14
CA PHE A 111 -1.18 3.24 17.20
C PHE A 111 0.08 3.68 16.43
N PHE A 112 0.00 3.71 15.11
CA PHE A 112 1.10 4.05 14.21
C PHE A 112 0.70 5.22 13.31
N LEU A 113 1.57 6.22 13.14
CA LEU A 113 1.28 7.40 12.31
C LEU A 113 1.26 7.12 10.81
N SER A 114 1.89 6.03 10.37
CA SER A 114 1.86 5.58 8.97
C SER A 114 2.15 4.08 8.84
N SER A 115 1.95 3.53 7.64
CA SER A 115 2.34 2.16 7.32
C SER A 115 3.85 1.92 7.54
N GLU A 116 4.70 2.92 7.30
CA GLU A 116 6.15 2.81 7.55
C GLU A 116 6.50 2.63 9.03
N HIS A 117 5.76 3.27 9.94
CA HIS A 117 5.98 3.11 11.39
C HIS A 117 5.72 1.66 11.80
N TYR A 118 4.58 1.09 11.41
CA TYR A 118 4.28 -0.31 11.66
C TYR A 118 5.33 -1.23 11.04
N PHE A 119 5.73 -0.96 9.79
CA PHE A 119 6.68 -1.82 9.08
C PHE A 119 8.05 -1.89 9.79
N MET A 120 8.56 -0.76 10.26
CA MET A 120 9.81 -0.71 11.03
C MET A 120 9.65 -1.25 12.45
N TRP A 121 8.52 -1.02 13.10
CA TRP A 121 8.19 -1.59 14.40
C TRP A 121 8.15 -3.13 14.34
N ALA A 122 7.45 -3.69 13.35
CA ALA A 122 7.35 -5.13 13.13
C ALA A 122 8.73 -5.75 12.84
N LYS A 123 9.62 -4.99 12.20
CA LYS A 123 11.03 -5.37 12.01
C LYS A 123 11.76 -5.47 13.35
N ALA A 124 11.68 -4.44 14.20
CA ALA A 124 12.28 -4.44 15.53
C ALA A 124 11.78 -5.62 16.39
N LYS A 125 10.46 -5.82 16.41
CA LYS A 125 9.81 -6.95 17.11
C LYS A 125 10.27 -8.31 16.60
N THR A 126 10.49 -8.45 15.29
CA THR A 126 11.00 -9.72 14.70
C THR A 126 12.39 -10.09 15.22
N PHE A 127 13.20 -9.10 15.61
CA PHE A 127 14.56 -9.31 16.12
C PHE A 127 14.66 -9.13 17.64
N ASN A 128 13.52 -9.11 18.34
CA ASN A 128 13.41 -8.91 19.79
C ASN A 128 14.10 -7.63 20.28
N ASP A 129 14.12 -6.59 19.44
CA ASP A 129 14.64 -5.27 19.79
C ASP A 129 13.49 -4.40 20.31
N GLU A 130 13.11 -4.64 21.57
CA GLU A 130 11.96 -3.97 22.20
C GLU A 130 12.19 -2.46 22.37
N GLN A 131 13.43 -2.07 22.68
CA GLN A 131 13.78 -0.66 22.82
C GLN A 131 13.60 0.08 21.48
N MET A 132 14.12 -0.48 20.39
CA MET A 132 13.95 0.12 19.06
C MET A 132 12.48 0.12 18.63
N ALA A 133 11.71 -0.91 18.99
CA ALA A 133 10.28 -0.94 18.72
C ALA A 133 9.56 0.23 19.41
N GLU A 134 9.88 0.50 20.68
CA GLU A 134 9.33 1.65 21.42
C GLU A 134 9.75 2.98 20.79
N GLU A 135 11.03 3.15 20.46
CA GLU A 135 11.53 4.37 19.80
C GLU A 135 10.83 4.63 18.44
N ILE A 136 10.60 3.58 17.65
CA ILE A 136 9.89 3.68 16.37
C ILE A 136 8.43 4.08 16.56
N LEU A 137 7.77 3.59 17.62
CA LEU A 137 6.38 3.92 17.92
C LEU A 137 6.20 5.43 18.19
N TRP A 138 7.21 6.05 18.82
CA TRP A 138 7.25 7.47 19.16
C TRP A 138 7.90 8.37 18.10
N ALA A 139 8.34 7.81 16.97
CA ALA A 139 8.91 8.60 15.89
C ALA A 139 7.88 9.61 15.34
N GLU A 140 8.31 10.85 15.09
CA GLU A 140 7.39 11.92 14.65
C GLU A 140 7.04 11.81 13.16
N THR A 141 7.93 11.21 12.36
CA THR A 141 7.78 11.11 10.91
C THR A 141 8.10 9.70 10.39
N PRO A 142 7.52 9.28 9.25
CA PRO A 142 7.87 8.02 8.59
C PRO A 142 9.36 7.97 8.21
N ALA A 143 9.99 9.11 7.95
CA ALA A 143 11.42 9.18 7.68
C ALA A 143 12.24 8.84 8.93
N ASP A 144 11.83 9.33 10.10
CA ASP A 144 12.45 9.01 11.39
C ASP A 144 12.24 7.54 11.74
N ALA A 145 11.02 7.01 11.57
CA ALA A 145 10.74 5.58 11.75
C ALA A 145 11.61 4.70 10.84
N LYS A 146 11.75 5.05 9.55
CA LYS A 146 12.64 4.35 8.61
C LYS A 146 14.11 4.44 9.04
N LYS A 147 14.55 5.60 9.54
CA LYS A 147 15.92 5.80 10.02
C LYS A 147 16.21 4.92 11.23
N LEU A 148 15.33 4.93 12.23
CA LEU A 148 15.40 4.08 13.42
C LEU A 148 15.40 2.60 13.03
N GLY A 149 14.50 2.19 12.13
CA GLY A 149 14.41 0.81 11.67
C GLY A 149 15.64 0.30 10.91
N ARG A 150 16.56 1.17 10.44
CA ARG A 150 17.89 0.76 9.94
C ARG A 150 18.84 0.34 11.07
N GLY A 151 18.61 0.84 12.28
CA GLY A 151 19.39 0.57 13.49
C GLY A 151 18.94 -0.62 14.33
N VAL A 152 17.89 -1.36 13.90
CA VAL A 152 17.39 -2.55 14.61
C VAL A 152 18.52 -3.54 14.91
N ALA A 153 18.70 -3.87 16.18
CA ALA A 153 19.66 -4.84 16.68
C ALA A 153 19.32 -6.26 16.18
N ASN A 154 20.35 -7.12 16.11
CA ASN A 154 20.23 -8.52 15.69
C ASN A 154 19.61 -8.74 14.30
N PHE A 155 19.59 -7.71 13.45
CA PHE A 155 19.01 -7.79 12.12
C PHE A 155 19.68 -8.87 11.28
N ARG A 156 18.86 -9.76 10.73
CA ARG A 156 19.28 -10.82 9.80
C ARG A 156 18.44 -10.79 8.54
N LYS A 157 19.10 -10.57 7.40
CA LYS A 157 18.43 -10.39 6.09
C LYS A 157 17.67 -11.64 5.64
N ASP A 158 18.16 -12.83 5.97
CA ASP A 158 17.50 -14.11 5.69
C ASP A 158 16.17 -14.24 6.46
N VAL A 159 16.11 -13.75 7.70
CA VAL A 159 14.87 -13.74 8.51
C VAL A 159 13.91 -12.66 8.04
N TRP A 160 14.42 -11.45 7.76
CA TRP A 160 13.65 -10.35 7.17
C TRP A 160 13.69 -10.38 5.64
N GLY A 161 13.59 -11.58 5.08
CA GLY A 161 13.53 -11.80 3.64
C GLY A 161 12.19 -11.38 3.05
N ALA A 162 12.07 -11.51 1.72
CA ALA A 162 10.90 -11.07 0.95
C ALA A 162 9.57 -11.56 1.54
N GLY A 163 9.44 -12.83 1.92
CA GLY A 163 8.18 -13.34 2.47
C GLY A 163 7.72 -12.62 3.75
N LYS A 164 8.64 -12.37 4.69
CA LYS A 164 8.29 -11.70 5.95
C LYS A 164 8.08 -10.20 5.75
N SER A 165 8.94 -9.53 4.98
CA SER A 165 8.80 -8.09 4.72
C SER A 165 7.52 -7.78 3.92
N VAL A 166 7.22 -8.57 2.88
CA VAL A 166 5.95 -8.46 2.12
C VAL A 166 4.77 -8.63 3.04
N ARG A 167 4.76 -9.69 3.86
CA ARG A 167 3.66 -9.92 4.82
C ARG A 167 3.41 -8.72 5.73
N MET A 168 4.46 -8.15 6.34
CA MET A 168 4.29 -7.01 7.24
C MET A 168 3.81 -5.76 6.50
N MET A 169 4.32 -5.50 5.30
CA MET A 169 3.85 -4.36 4.49
C MET A 169 2.39 -4.56 4.03
N THR A 170 1.99 -5.76 3.63
CA THR A 170 0.60 -6.07 3.26
C THR A 170 -0.35 -5.77 4.41
N ILE A 171 -0.02 -6.17 5.64
CA ILE A 171 -0.83 -5.85 6.83
C ILE A 171 -0.92 -4.34 7.01
N ALA A 172 0.21 -3.63 6.97
CA ALA A 172 0.26 -2.17 7.16
C ALA A 172 -0.60 -1.43 6.13
N CYS A 173 -0.49 -1.81 4.86
CA CYS A 173 -1.25 -1.22 3.76
C CYS A 173 -2.73 -1.56 3.87
N TYR A 174 -3.09 -2.83 4.09
CA TYR A 174 -4.49 -3.23 4.20
C TYR A 174 -5.18 -2.46 5.33
N ARG A 175 -4.54 -2.37 6.50
CA ARG A 175 -5.06 -1.62 7.65
C ARG A 175 -5.22 -0.14 7.38
N LYS A 176 -4.27 0.46 6.64
CA LYS A 176 -4.38 1.85 6.20
C LYS A 176 -5.64 2.07 5.37
N PHE A 177 -5.85 1.30 4.31
CA PHE A 177 -7.03 1.47 3.45
C PHE A 177 -8.32 0.99 4.12
N GLN A 178 -8.24 0.05 5.06
CA GLN A 178 -9.40 -0.37 5.85
C GLN A 178 -9.85 0.74 6.83
N GLN A 179 -8.93 1.39 7.52
CA GLN A 179 -9.24 2.34 8.60
C GLN A 179 -9.40 3.79 8.13
N ASN A 180 -8.92 4.13 6.92
CA ASN A 180 -8.94 5.50 6.40
C ASN A 180 -9.82 5.59 5.13
N PRO A 181 -11.12 5.96 5.23
CA PRO A 181 -12.04 5.97 4.10
C PRO A 181 -11.60 6.84 2.92
N LEU A 182 -10.98 8.00 3.17
CA LEU A 182 -10.48 8.86 2.09
C LEU A 182 -9.33 8.19 1.30
N CYS A 183 -8.42 7.50 2.00
CA CYS A 183 -7.37 6.72 1.35
C CYS A 183 -7.98 5.54 0.58
N ARG A 184 -8.99 4.87 1.14
CA ARG A 184 -9.70 3.76 0.50
C ARG A 184 -10.36 4.18 -0.79
N LYS A 185 -11.17 5.24 -0.76
CA LYS A 185 -11.82 5.79 -1.94
C LYS A 185 -10.79 6.16 -3.02
N ALA A 186 -9.67 6.76 -2.63
CA ALA A 186 -8.57 7.03 -3.54
C ALA A 186 -8.03 5.75 -4.18
N LEU A 187 -7.81 4.67 -3.41
CA LEU A 187 -7.35 3.39 -3.93
C LEU A 187 -8.37 2.73 -4.88
N LEU A 188 -9.64 2.66 -4.50
CA LEU A 188 -10.71 2.05 -5.30
C LEU A 188 -10.89 2.78 -6.64
N SER A 189 -10.76 4.11 -6.66
CA SER A 189 -10.82 4.92 -7.88
C SER A 189 -9.74 4.61 -8.93
N THR A 190 -8.76 3.78 -8.59
CA THR A 190 -7.69 3.33 -9.51
C THR A 190 -7.99 1.99 -10.18
N GLU A 191 -9.22 1.46 -10.05
CA GLU A 191 -9.64 0.20 -10.66
C GLU A 191 -9.25 0.11 -12.15
N GLY A 192 -8.83 -1.08 -12.57
CA GLY A 192 -8.39 -1.31 -13.95
C GLY A 192 -7.07 -0.61 -14.31
N THR A 193 -6.26 -0.22 -13.32
CA THR A 193 -4.89 0.26 -13.50
C THR A 193 -3.89 -0.55 -12.70
N VAL A 194 -2.65 -0.65 -13.19
CA VAL A 194 -1.51 -1.18 -12.43
C VAL A 194 -0.90 -0.05 -11.61
N LEU A 195 -0.82 -0.22 -10.30
CA LEU A 195 -0.17 0.77 -9.42
C LEU A 195 1.35 0.56 -9.45
N VAL A 196 2.09 1.66 -9.63
CA VAL A 196 3.55 1.63 -9.76
C VAL A 196 4.16 2.67 -8.84
N GLU A 197 4.88 2.23 -7.81
CA GLU A 197 5.76 3.14 -7.09
C GLU A 197 6.98 3.43 -8.00
N ALA A 198 7.15 4.70 -8.37
CA ALA A 198 8.20 5.16 -9.27
C ALA A 198 9.31 5.82 -8.46
N TRP A 199 10.33 5.06 -8.09
CA TRP A 199 11.43 5.53 -7.26
C TRP A 199 12.67 4.63 -7.44
N PRO A 200 13.89 5.12 -7.16
CA PRO A 200 15.12 4.31 -7.27
C PRO A 200 15.27 3.11 -6.30
N ASP A 201 14.26 2.78 -5.49
CA ASP A 201 14.28 1.57 -4.64
C ASP A 201 14.03 0.31 -5.51
N LYS A 202 14.89 -0.70 -5.39
CA LYS A 202 14.80 -1.91 -6.23
C LYS A 202 13.86 -2.98 -5.69
N ILE A 203 13.36 -2.81 -4.46
CA ILE A 203 12.44 -3.75 -3.83
C ILE A 203 11.02 -3.20 -3.93
N TRP A 204 10.78 -2.05 -3.31
CA TRP A 204 9.42 -1.53 -3.14
C TRP A 204 8.88 -0.83 -4.39
N SER A 205 9.77 -0.22 -5.18
CA SER A 205 9.42 0.52 -6.40
C SER A 205 9.98 -0.13 -7.67
N ASN A 206 9.73 0.49 -8.82
CA ASN A 206 10.20 0.06 -10.13
C ASN A 206 11.73 0.24 -10.34
N GLY A 207 12.45 0.76 -9.35
CA GLY A 207 13.90 0.99 -9.41
C GLY A 207 14.36 2.15 -10.30
N ILE A 208 13.43 2.97 -10.81
CA ILE A 208 13.72 4.04 -11.76
C ILE A 208 13.16 5.37 -11.25
N ASP A 209 13.89 6.47 -11.46
CA ASP A 209 13.39 7.82 -11.19
C ASP A 209 12.11 8.10 -12.02
N PRO A 210 11.06 8.69 -11.41
CA PRO A 210 9.79 8.94 -12.11
C PRO A 210 9.93 9.85 -13.34
N LYS A 211 10.99 10.68 -13.43
CA LYS A 211 11.27 11.56 -14.57
C LYS A 211 12.01 10.85 -15.70
N HIS A 212 12.50 9.63 -15.49
CA HIS A 212 13.23 8.90 -16.51
C HIS A 212 12.27 8.42 -17.62
N PRO A 213 12.58 8.59 -18.92
CA PRO A 213 11.69 8.19 -20.01
C PRO A 213 11.31 6.70 -20.01
N GLY A 214 12.19 5.85 -19.50
CA GLY A 214 11.97 4.42 -19.37
C GLY A 214 11.12 3.99 -18.15
N ALA A 215 10.72 4.90 -17.26
CA ALA A 215 10.02 4.55 -16.02
C ALA A 215 8.62 3.95 -16.27
N SER A 216 7.98 4.29 -17.39
CA SER A 216 6.70 3.73 -17.85
C SER A 216 6.84 2.43 -18.65
N HIS A 217 8.06 1.87 -18.78
CA HIS A 217 8.30 0.65 -19.55
C HIS A 217 8.74 -0.47 -18.61
N PRO A 218 7.87 -1.45 -18.30
CA PRO A 218 8.19 -2.54 -17.37
C PRO A 218 9.48 -3.30 -17.71
N ALA A 219 9.79 -3.46 -19.00
CA ALA A 219 11.02 -4.09 -19.47
C ALA A 219 12.32 -3.36 -19.04
N ASN A 220 12.23 -2.08 -18.67
CA ASN A 220 13.38 -1.31 -18.20
C ASN A 220 13.52 -1.33 -16.68
N TRP A 221 12.50 -1.80 -15.94
CA TRP A 221 12.47 -1.71 -14.48
C TRP A 221 13.63 -2.48 -13.85
N GLU A 222 14.34 -1.79 -12.96
CA GLU A 222 15.42 -2.39 -12.17
C GLU A 222 14.93 -2.85 -10.79
N GLY A 223 13.66 -2.59 -10.48
CA GLY A 223 13.03 -2.90 -9.21
C GLY A 223 11.76 -3.74 -9.37
N THR A 224 11.32 -4.32 -8.25
CA THR A 224 10.21 -5.28 -8.26
C THR A 224 8.82 -4.66 -8.11
N ASN A 225 8.72 -3.33 -7.92
CA ASN A 225 7.43 -2.64 -7.69
C ASN A 225 6.55 -3.34 -6.65
N CYS A 226 7.16 -3.85 -5.58
CA CYS A 226 6.47 -4.69 -4.60
C CYS A 226 5.32 -3.94 -3.89
N LEU A 227 5.49 -2.65 -3.61
CA LEU A 227 4.43 -1.84 -2.99
C LEU A 227 3.24 -1.71 -3.94
N GLY A 228 3.46 -1.30 -5.20
CA GLY A 228 2.40 -1.17 -6.20
C GLY A 228 1.57 -2.45 -6.37
N ARG A 229 2.23 -3.62 -6.30
CA ARG A 229 1.58 -4.93 -6.32
C ARG A 229 0.71 -5.20 -5.11
N ILE A 230 1.26 -4.98 -3.91
CA ILE A 230 0.49 -5.11 -2.66
C ILE A 230 -0.77 -4.26 -2.71
N LEU A 231 -0.65 -3.01 -3.14
CA LEU A 231 -1.77 -2.07 -3.25
C LEU A 231 -2.81 -2.54 -4.26
N THR A 232 -2.35 -3.02 -5.41
CA THR A 232 -3.24 -3.56 -6.46
C THR A 232 -4.02 -4.76 -5.92
N VAL A 233 -3.36 -5.74 -5.30
CA VAL A 233 -4.03 -6.91 -4.72
C VAL A 233 -5.01 -6.52 -3.61
N ILE A 234 -4.64 -5.58 -2.73
CA ILE A 234 -5.55 -5.04 -1.71
C ILE A 234 -6.78 -4.39 -2.35
N ARG A 235 -6.61 -3.61 -3.42
CA ARG A 235 -7.71 -2.98 -4.15
C ARG A 235 -8.67 -4.03 -4.70
N GLU A 236 -8.17 -5.00 -5.47
CA GLU A 236 -9.02 -6.05 -6.06
C GLU A 236 -9.75 -6.85 -4.98
N HIS A 237 -9.06 -7.15 -3.87
CA HIS A 237 -9.67 -7.79 -2.70
C HIS A 237 -10.82 -6.96 -2.12
N MET A 238 -10.62 -5.64 -1.94
CA MET A 238 -11.64 -4.74 -1.44
C MET A 238 -12.82 -4.60 -2.42
N ILE A 239 -12.59 -4.50 -3.73
CA ILE A 239 -13.65 -4.45 -4.76
C ILE A 239 -14.50 -5.72 -4.74
N SER A 240 -13.86 -6.89 -4.59
CA SER A 240 -14.59 -8.17 -4.52
C SER A 240 -15.37 -8.39 -3.23
N SER A 241 -15.13 -7.56 -2.21
CA SER A 241 -15.74 -7.70 -0.89
C SER A 241 -17.04 -6.90 -0.78
N LYS A 242 -18.10 -7.58 -0.35
CA LYS A 242 -19.41 -6.96 -0.07
C LYS A 242 -19.36 -5.85 1.00
N ILE A 243 -18.28 -5.77 1.78
CA ILE A 243 -18.10 -4.74 2.82
C ILE A 243 -17.99 -3.35 2.20
N TYR A 244 -17.43 -3.23 1.00
CA TYR A 244 -17.12 -1.94 0.37
C TYR A 244 -18.02 -1.63 -0.83
N GLU A 245 -19.10 -2.38 -1.03
CA GLU A 245 -20.01 -2.26 -2.18
C GLU A 245 -20.61 -0.84 -2.30
N ASP A 246 -20.90 -0.18 -1.18
CA ASP A 246 -21.42 1.20 -1.15
C ASP A 246 -20.38 2.28 -1.51
N GLU A 247 -19.10 1.92 -1.64
CA GLU A 247 -18.00 2.83 -1.97
C GLU A 247 -17.50 2.70 -3.42
N LEU A 248 -18.06 1.76 -4.19
CA LEU A 248 -17.73 1.49 -5.59
C LEU A 248 -18.47 2.42 -6.56
#